data_AF-A0A813JGS6-F1
#
_entry.id   AF-A0A813JGS6-F1
#
_cell.length_a   1.000
_cell.length_b   1.000
_cell.length_c   1.000
_cell.angle_alpha   90.00
_cell.angle_beta   90.00
_cell.angle_gamma   90.00
#
_symmetry.space_group_name_H-M   'P 1'
#
loop_
_entity.id
_entity.type
_entity.pdbx_description
1 polymer ?
#
loop_
_entity_poly.entity_id
_entity_poly.type
_entity_poly.pdbx_seq_one_letter_code
_entity_poly.pdbx_strand_id
1 'polypeptide(L)'
;MSAPAQEEASAVVNGDAEAEVQPSIWEVIDELISVPRATLAKILGVALSILCCVSSWLIYREVNNGRLDLAALHGGFLLLVFGLMGSVAFVLFEAGRLEGESAEGSPDQVENKKTD
;
A
#
# COMPACT_ATOMS: atom_id res chain seq x y z
N MET A 1 29.20 26.18 -45.07
CA MET A 1 28.13 26.19 -46.09
C MET A 1 27.58 24.78 -46.16
N SER A 2 26.31 24.45 -46.00
CA SER A 2 25.13 25.10 -45.42
C SER A 2 24.13 23.94 -45.29
N ALA A 3 23.45 23.82 -44.14
CA ALA A 3 22.15 23.16 -44.14
C ALA A 3 21.15 24.01 -44.95
N PRO A 4 20.15 23.38 -45.57
CA PRO A 4 18.78 23.61 -45.12
C PRO A 4 18.03 22.26 -44.99
N ALA A 5 17.36 22.00 -43.86
CA ALA A 5 15.99 22.42 -43.57
C ALA A 5 14.97 21.83 -44.56
N GLN A 6 14.28 20.76 -44.15
CA GLN A 6 12.86 20.61 -44.41
C GLN A 6 12.15 20.16 -43.13
N GLU A 7 11.41 21.13 -42.64
CA GLU A 7 10.39 21.11 -41.60
C GLU A 7 9.06 20.63 -42.23
N GLU A 8 8.23 20.01 -41.39
CA GLU A 8 6.76 19.94 -41.47
C GLU A 8 6.07 19.13 -42.58
N ALA A 9 5.57 17.96 -42.18
CA ALA A 9 4.23 17.52 -42.58
C ALA A 9 3.53 16.87 -41.38
N SER A 10 2.90 17.75 -40.60
CA SER A 10 1.90 17.50 -39.57
C SER A 10 0.92 16.39 -39.95
N ALA A 11 0.98 15.26 -39.22
CA ALA A 11 -0.20 14.45 -38.99
C ALA A 11 -0.74 14.85 -37.61
N VAL A 12 -1.62 15.86 -37.62
CA VAL A 12 -2.51 16.15 -36.50
C VAL A 12 -3.37 14.90 -36.28
N VAL A 13 -3.00 14.08 -35.30
CA VAL A 13 -3.94 13.16 -34.65
C VAL A 13 -4.52 13.94 -33.48
N ASN A 14 -5.57 14.71 -33.77
CA ASN A 14 -6.58 15.06 -32.79
C ASN A 14 -7.29 13.75 -32.41
N GLY A 15 -6.72 13.05 -31.44
CA GLY A 15 -7.44 12.08 -30.64
C GLY A 15 -7.12 12.45 -29.21
N ASP A 16 -8.15 12.76 -28.43
CA ASP A 16 -8.09 12.94 -26.98
C ASP A 16 -7.39 11.73 -26.35
N ALA A 17 -6.06 11.77 -26.31
CA ALA A 17 -5.27 10.96 -25.42
C ALA A 17 -5.45 11.65 -24.07
N GLU A 18 -6.44 11.17 -23.32
CA GLU A 18 -6.53 11.35 -21.88
C GLU A 18 -5.09 11.26 -21.37
N ALA A 19 -4.55 12.42 -20.96
CA ALA A 19 -3.27 12.45 -20.31
C ALA A 19 -3.42 11.51 -19.13
N GLU A 20 -2.77 10.35 -19.20
CA GLU A 20 -2.58 9.48 -18.05
C GLU A 20 -1.81 10.32 -17.05
N VAL A 21 -2.55 11.06 -16.23
CA VAL A 21 -2.04 11.81 -15.09
C VAL A 21 -1.45 10.73 -14.22
N GLN A 22 -0.13 10.52 -14.34
CA GLN A 22 0.61 9.72 -13.39
C GLN A 22 0.35 10.38 -12.05
N PRO A 23 -0.45 9.76 -11.17
CA PRO A 23 -0.92 10.44 -9.98
C PRO A 23 0.32 10.78 -9.15
N SER A 24 0.39 12.04 -8.74
CA SER A 24 1.45 12.49 -7.84
C SER A 24 1.43 11.61 -6.61
N ILE A 25 2.59 11.29 -6.03
CA ILE A 25 2.68 10.46 -4.80
C ILE A 25 1.74 10.98 -3.71
N TRP A 26 1.51 12.30 -3.67
CA TRP A 26 0.57 12.96 -2.77
C TRP A 26 -0.90 12.68 -3.09
N GLU A 27 -1.28 12.61 -4.36
CA GLU A 27 -2.64 12.24 -4.79
C GLU A 27 -2.90 10.76 -4.51
N VAL A 28 -1.91 9.89 -4.71
CA VAL A 28 -2.02 8.46 -4.31
C VAL A 28 -2.19 8.36 -2.80
N ILE A 29 -1.47 9.15 -2.00
CA ILE A 29 -1.61 9.19 -0.55
C ILE A 29 -2.99 9.74 -0.14
N ASP A 30 -3.49 10.78 -0.80
CA ASP A 30 -4.81 11.38 -0.51
C ASP A 30 -5.96 10.44 -0.91
N GLU A 31 -5.80 9.75 -2.03
CA GLU A 31 -6.72 8.68 -2.46
C GLU A 31 -6.67 7.49 -1.49
N LEU A 32 -5.48 7.10 -1.01
CA LEU A 32 -5.31 6.08 0.05
C LEU A 32 -5.91 6.51 1.40
N ILE A 33 -5.95 7.81 1.70
CA ILE A 33 -6.67 8.36 2.86
C ILE A 33 -8.19 8.25 2.67
N SER A 34 -8.69 8.36 1.44
CA SER A 34 -10.10 8.12 1.11
C SER A 34 -10.50 6.63 1.19
N VAL A 35 -9.54 5.72 1.04
CA VAL A 35 -9.77 4.27 1.10
C VAL A 35 -10.03 3.85 2.56
N PRO A 36 -11.10 3.08 2.83
CA PRO A 36 -11.38 2.59 4.16
C PRO A 36 -10.19 1.79 4.71
N ARG A 37 -9.77 2.09 5.94
CA ARG A 37 -8.63 1.47 6.64
C ARG A 37 -8.66 -0.06 6.58
N ALA A 38 -9.86 -0.65 6.66
CA ALA A 38 -10.08 -2.08 6.54
C ALA A 38 -9.69 -2.64 5.15
N THR A 39 -9.94 -1.90 4.08
CA THR A 39 -9.54 -2.27 2.72
C THR A 39 -8.03 -2.18 2.55
N LEU A 40 -7.40 -1.11 3.06
CA LEU A 40 -5.95 -0.96 3.04
C LEU A 40 -5.24 -2.09 3.80
N ALA A 41 -5.73 -2.41 5.00
CA ALA A 41 -5.21 -3.51 5.81
C ALA A 41 -5.36 -4.88 5.12
N LYS A 42 -6.47 -5.11 4.40
CA LYS A 42 -6.69 -6.34 3.62
C LYS A 42 -5.71 -6.45 2.46
N ILE A 43 -5.59 -5.40 1.65
CA ILE A 43 -4.67 -5.39 0.49
C ILE A 43 -3.24 -5.61 0.96
N LEU A 44 -2.83 -4.89 2.00
CA LEU A 44 -1.50 -5.03 2.56
C LEU A 44 -1.27 -6.42 3.17
N GLY A 45 -2.26 -6.97 3.87
CA GLY A 45 -2.21 -8.33 4.39
C GLY A 45 -2.04 -9.39 3.29
N VAL A 46 -2.76 -9.23 2.17
CA VAL A 46 -2.63 -10.12 1.00
C VAL A 46 -1.24 -10.00 0.38
N ALA A 47 -0.75 -8.77 0.16
CA ALA A 47 0.57 -8.54 -0.40
C ALA A 47 1.70 -9.12 0.48
N LEU A 48 1.63 -8.90 1.80
CA LEU A 48 2.58 -9.45 2.76
C LEU A 48 2.51 -10.99 2.81
N SER A 49 1.31 -11.57 2.73
CA SER A 49 1.13 -13.02 2.70
C SER A 49 1.77 -13.65 1.47
N ILE A 50 1.55 -13.08 0.28
CA ILE A 50 2.20 -13.53 -0.96
C ILE A 50 3.72 -13.43 -0.83
N LEU A 51 4.21 -12.30 -0.31
CA LEU A 51 5.64 -12.08 -0.15
C LEU A 51 6.27 -13.09 0.81
N CYS A 52 5.61 -13.42 1.92
CA CYS A 52 6.02 -14.48 2.83
C CYS A 52 6.04 -15.84 2.14
N CYS A 53 4.98 -16.21 1.41
CA CYS A 53 4.91 -17.49 0.69
C CYS A 53 6.04 -17.64 -0.33
N VAL A 54 6.27 -16.62 -1.17
CA VAL A 54 7.34 -16.64 -2.18
C VAL A 54 8.71 -16.70 -1.49
N SER A 55 8.92 -15.94 -0.42
CA SER A 55 10.19 -15.94 0.32
C SER A 55 10.47 -17.28 0.98
N SER A 56 9.47 -17.89 1.64
CA SER A 56 9.59 -19.23 2.22
C SER A 56 9.86 -20.29 1.16
N TRP A 57 9.22 -20.20 0.00
CA TRP A 57 9.46 -21.12 -1.11
C TRP A 57 10.90 -21.01 -1.67
N LEU A 58 11.41 -19.78 -1.84
CA LEU A 58 12.79 -19.55 -2.27
C LEU A 58 13.80 -20.07 -1.26
N ILE A 59 13.59 -19.86 0.04
CA ILE A 59 14.43 -20.43 1.10
C ILE A 59 14.43 -21.95 1.00
N TYR A 60 13.26 -22.58 0.94
CA TYR A 60 13.13 -24.03 0.83
C TYR A 60 13.86 -24.58 -0.40
N ARG A 61 13.65 -23.96 -1.56
CA ARG A 61 14.32 -24.33 -2.82
C ARG A 61 15.83 -24.24 -2.68
N GLU A 62 16.33 -23.17 -2.07
CA GLU A 62 17.76 -22.92 -1.99
C GLU A 62 18.48 -23.81 -0.97
N VAL A 63 17.81 -24.13 0.15
CA VAL A 63 18.26 -25.13 1.11
C VAL A 63 18.37 -26.49 0.44
N ASN A 64 17.38 -26.89 -0.36
CA ASN A 64 17.42 -28.14 -1.10
C ASN A 64 18.53 -28.18 -2.17
N ASN A 65 18.91 -27.02 -2.71
CA ASN A 65 20.01 -26.89 -3.65
C ASN A 65 21.40 -26.80 -2.97
N GLY A 66 21.46 -26.85 -1.64
CA GLY A 66 22.70 -26.77 -0.87
C GLY A 66 23.37 -25.40 -0.84
N ARG A 67 22.70 -24.34 -1.32
CA ARG A 67 23.24 -22.98 -1.41
C ARG A 67 22.85 -22.15 -0.19
N LEU A 68 23.44 -22.48 0.95
CA LEU A 68 23.08 -21.90 2.26
C LEU A 68 23.25 -20.37 2.33
N ASP A 69 24.17 -19.79 1.56
CA ASP A 69 24.37 -18.33 1.51
C ASP A 69 23.14 -17.58 0.98
N LEU A 70 22.52 -18.08 -0.10
CA LEU A 70 21.28 -17.46 -0.62
C LEU A 70 20.09 -17.76 0.30
N ALA A 71 20.06 -18.94 0.92
CA ALA A 71 19.02 -19.25 1.91
C ALA A 71 19.06 -18.30 3.11
N ALA A 72 20.27 -17.96 3.60
CA ALA A 72 20.46 -16.99 4.67
C ALA A 72 20.02 -15.57 4.25
N LEU A 73 20.32 -15.18 3.00
CA LEU A 73 19.90 -13.88 2.46
C LEU A 73 18.37 -13.76 2.33
N HIS A 74 17.71 -14.80 1.82
CA HIS A 74 16.25 -14.86 1.78
C HIS A 74 15.64 -14.93 3.18
N GLY A 75 16.29 -15.61 4.13
CA GLY A 75 15.88 -15.64 5.53
C GLY A 75 15.96 -14.26 6.20
N GLY A 76 17.03 -13.51 5.96
CA GLY A 76 17.18 -12.13 6.44
C GLY A 76 16.13 -11.19 5.86
N PHE A 77 15.82 -11.32 4.56
CA PHE A 77 14.71 -10.61 3.94
C PHE A 77 13.37 -10.92 4.63
N LEU A 78 13.10 -12.20 4.91
CA LEU A 78 11.86 -12.63 5.56
C LEU A 78 11.73 -12.07 6.98
N LEU A 79 12.83 -11.95 7.72
CA LEU A 79 12.86 -11.29 9.03
C LEU A 79 12.49 -9.80 8.93
N LEU A 80 13.00 -9.09 7.92
CA LEU A 80 12.62 -7.69 7.67
C LEU A 80 11.13 -7.56 7.33
N VAL A 81 10.58 -8.49 6.55
CA VAL A 81 9.14 -8.54 6.23
C VAL A 81 8.31 -8.71 7.50
N PHE A 82 8.72 -9.58 8.44
CA PHE A 82 8.04 -9.70 9.73
C PHE A 82 8.12 -8.43 10.58
N GLY A 83 9.28 -7.75 10.58
CA GLY A 83 9.44 -6.45 11.25
C GLY A 83 8.50 -5.39 10.67
N LEU A 84 8.40 -5.31 9.34
CA LEU A 84 7.46 -4.42 8.66
C LEU A 84 6.01 -4.76 9.00
N MET A 85 5.66 -6.04 8.97
CA MET A 85 4.30 -6.51 9.30
C MET A 85 3.93 -6.16 10.74
N GLY A 86 4.85 -6.31 11.69
CA GLY A 86 4.66 -5.88 13.08
C GLY A 86 4.49 -4.37 13.22
N SER A 87 5.30 -3.58 12.51
CA SER A 87 5.18 -2.12 12.49
C SER A 87 3.84 -1.65 11.95
N VAL A 88 3.35 -2.24 10.86
CA VAL A 88 2.04 -1.88 10.30
C VAL A 88 0.90 -2.34 11.21
N ALA A 89 0.97 -3.55 11.76
CA ALA A 89 -0.02 -4.02 12.72
C ALA A 89 -0.12 -3.10 13.95
N PHE A 90 1.03 -2.60 14.44
CA PHE A 90 1.07 -1.62 15.52
C PHE A 90 0.37 -0.31 15.15
N VAL A 91 0.65 0.24 13.96
CA VAL A 91 0.00 1.47 13.47
C VAL A 91 -1.51 1.28 13.35
N LEU A 92 -1.96 0.15 12.79
CA LEU A 92 -3.40 -0.15 12.66
C LEU A 92 -4.07 -0.31 14.04
N PHE A 93 -3.38 -0.92 14.99
CA PHE A 93 -3.86 -1.06 16.37
C PHE A 93 -4.00 0.29 17.07
N GLU A 94 -2.97 1.14 17.00
CA GLU A 94 -3.01 2.50 17.56
C GLU A 94 -4.10 3.35 16.90
N ALA A 95 -4.25 3.28 15.57
CA ALA A 95 -5.28 4.00 14.84
C ALA A 95 -6.70 3.57 15.26
N GLY A 96 -6.92 2.27 15.49
CA GLY A 96 -8.20 1.74 15.98
C GLY A 96 -8.48 2.12 17.44
N ARG A 97 -7.45 2.16 18.30
CA ARG A 97 -7.58 2.63 19.70
C ARG A 97 -8.08 4.07 19.77
N LEU A 98 -7.53 4.96 18.94
CA LEU A 98 -7.92 6.37 18.87
C LEU A 98 -9.36 6.56 18.37
N GLU A 99 -9.81 5.73 17.42
CA GLU A 99 -11.21 5.74 16.96
C GLU A 99 -12.19 5.24 18.03
N GLY A 100 -11.82 4.20 18.79
CA GLY A 100 -12.63 3.68 19.89
C GLY A 100 -12.81 4.69 21.03
N GLU A 101 -11.73 5.36 21.44
CA GLU A 101 -11.76 6.37 22.50
C GLU A 101 -12.60 7.60 22.10
N SER A 102 -12.65 7.93 20.81
CA SER A 102 -13.47 9.03 20.28
C SER A 102 -14.98 8.70 20.24
N ALA A 103 -15.34 7.41 20.16
CA ALA A 103 -16.74 6.98 20.11
C ALA A 103 -17.38 6.86 21.52
N GLU A 104 -16.58 6.57 22.55
CA GLU A 104 -17.06 6.50 23.95
C GLU A 104 -17.24 7.89 24.60
N GLY A 105 -16.86 8.98 23.93
CA GLY A 105 -16.94 10.35 24.43
C GLY A 105 -18.19 11.16 24.04
N SER A 106 -19.23 10.58 23.43
CA SER A 106 -20.48 11.30 23.10
C SER A 106 -21.54 11.19 24.21
N PRO A 107 -21.77 12.24 25.04
CA PRO A 107 -22.79 12.25 26.09
C PRO A 107 -24.19 12.59 25.58
N ASP A 108 -24.67 11.98 24.49
CA ASP A 108 -25.98 12.33 23.87
C ASP A 108 -27.08 11.27 24.07
N GLN A 109 -27.04 10.50 25.17
CA GLN A 109 -28.11 9.54 25.50
C GLN A 109 -28.69 9.66 26.92
N VAL A 110 -28.80 10.87 27.48
CA VAL A 110 -29.53 11.08 28.75
C VAL A 110 -30.45 12.32 28.69
N GLU A 111 -31.31 12.46 27.67
CA GLU A 111 -32.45 13.38 27.80
C GLU A 111 -33.66 12.99 26.94
N ASN A 112 -34.18 11.77 27.14
CA ASN A 112 -35.56 11.50 26.74
C ASN A 112 -36.22 10.50 27.69
N LYS A 113 -36.35 10.91 28.95
CA LYS A 113 -37.17 10.18 29.94
C LYS A 113 -37.73 11.11 31.01
N LYS A 114 -38.50 12.11 30.60
CA LYS A 114 -39.49 12.75 31.48
C LYS A 114 -40.56 13.47 30.66
N THR A 115 -41.46 12.67 30.12
CA THR A 115 -42.83 13.09 29.83
C THR A 115 -43.68 12.43 30.90
N ASP A 116 -44.03 13.20 31.93
CA ASP A 116 -45.16 13.00 32.82
C ASP A 116 -45.72 14.40 33.14
#